data_AF-A0A3D2NQ43-F1
#
_entry.id   AF-A0A3D2NQ43-F1
#
_cell.length_a   1.000
_cell.length_b   1.000
_cell.length_c   1.000
_cell.angle_alpha   90.00
_cell.angle_beta   90.00
_cell.angle_gamma   90.00
#
_symmetry.space_group_name_H-M   'P 1'
#
loop_
_entity.id
_entity.type
_entity.pdbx_description
1 polymer ?
#
loop_
_entity_poly.entity_id
_entity_poly.type
_entity_poly.pdbx_seq_one_letter_code
_entity_poly.pdbx_strand_id
1 'polypeptide(L)'
;VVAQMKAATEEDWRTEYLAPILSVRVVADLDAAIDHINTYSSQHTDSIVTENYSRAMRFLREVDSSSVMVNASTRFADGFEYGLGAEIGISTDKIHARGPVGMEGLTSQKYIVLGSGQIRT
;
A
#
# COMPACT_ATOMS: atom_id res chain seq x y z
N VAL A 1 16.69 14.58 -19.50
CA VAL A 1 17.53 14.54 -18.30
C VAL A 1 17.48 15.91 -17.66
N VAL A 2 17.04 16.03 -16.40
CA VAL A 2 17.11 17.30 -15.67
C VAL A 2 18.58 17.50 -15.30
N ALA A 3 19.22 18.55 -15.81
CA ALA A 3 20.68 18.70 -15.81
C ALA A 3 21.33 18.66 -14.40
N GLN A 4 20.56 18.92 -13.34
CA GLN A 4 21.03 18.93 -11.96
C GLN A 4 20.78 17.60 -11.21
N MET A 5 20.10 16.62 -11.82
CA MET A 5 19.87 15.33 -11.18
C MET A 5 21.14 14.50 -11.18
N LYS A 6 21.48 13.95 -10.01
CA LYS A 6 22.56 12.97 -9.86
C LYS A 6 22.06 11.60 -10.32
N ALA A 7 22.97 10.76 -10.79
CA ALA A 7 22.65 9.36 -11.07
C ALA A 7 22.25 8.68 -9.75
N ALA A 8 21.09 8.03 -9.75
CA ALA A 8 20.61 7.26 -8.61
C ALA A 8 21.45 6.00 -8.42
N THR A 9 21.69 5.65 -7.17
CA THR A 9 22.36 4.44 -6.72
C THR A 9 21.33 3.37 -6.34
N GLU A 10 21.80 2.17 -6.02
CA GLU A 10 20.91 1.10 -5.54
C GLU A 10 20.27 1.42 -4.17
N GLU A 11 21.00 2.15 -3.33
CA GLU A 11 20.53 2.60 -2.01
C GLU A 11 19.40 3.61 -2.13
N ASP A 12 19.44 4.48 -3.15
CA ASP A 12 18.40 5.48 -3.40
C ASP A 12 17.02 4.86 -3.66
N TRP A 13 16.96 3.62 -4.17
CA TRP A 13 15.69 2.92 -4.37
C TRP A 13 15.07 2.39 -3.09
N ARG A 14 15.88 2.18 -2.04
CA ARG A 14 15.44 1.66 -0.73
C ARG A 14 15.27 2.75 0.33
N THR A 15 15.64 3.98 0.00
CA THR A 15 15.72 5.09 0.96
C THR A 15 14.44 5.88 0.99
N GLU A 16 13.84 6.00 2.19
CA GLU A 16 12.80 6.97 2.46
C GLU A 16 13.43 8.28 2.96
N TYR A 17 13.34 9.34 2.15
CA TYR A 17 14.10 10.57 2.42
C TYR A 17 13.47 11.51 3.46
N LEU A 18 12.13 11.51 3.59
CA LEU A 18 11.36 12.47 4.40
C LEU A 18 11.79 13.93 4.21
N ALA A 19 12.18 14.27 2.97
CA ALA A 19 12.75 15.54 2.58
C ALA A 19 12.36 15.87 1.12
N PRO A 20 12.63 17.09 0.62
CA PRO A 20 12.43 17.46 -0.79
C PRO A 20 13.43 16.78 -1.75
N ILE A 21 13.54 15.46 -1.69
CA ILE A 21 14.43 14.61 -2.49
C ILE A 21 13.56 13.58 -3.21
N LEU A 22 13.83 13.35 -4.49
CA LEU A 22 13.08 12.41 -5.33
C LEU A 22 14.03 11.60 -6.21
N SER A 23 13.86 10.28 -6.19
CA SER A 23 14.49 9.35 -7.11
C SER A 23 13.55 9.06 -8.28
N VAL A 24 14.07 9.09 -9.51
CA VAL A 24 13.29 8.85 -10.74
C VAL A 24 13.94 7.75 -11.56
N ARG A 25 13.18 6.71 -11.86
CA ARG A 25 13.59 5.60 -12.72
C ARG A 25 12.74 5.58 -13.99
N VAL A 26 13.38 5.40 -15.13
CA VAL A 26 12.68 5.08 -16.38
C VAL A 26 12.58 3.56 -16.49
N VAL A 27 11.38 3.05 -16.75
CA VAL A 27 11.10 1.63 -16.93
C VAL A 27 10.52 1.37 -18.32
N ALA A 28 10.69 0.15 -18.83
CA ALA A 28 10.28 -0.19 -20.19
C ALA A 28 8.75 -0.30 -20.34
N ASP A 29 8.09 -0.87 -19.33
CA ASP A 29 6.68 -1.21 -19.36
C ASP A 29 6.09 -1.33 -17.93
N LEU A 30 4.83 -1.79 -17.87
CA LEU A 30 4.11 -1.98 -16.61
C LEU A 30 4.71 -3.10 -15.75
N ASP A 31 5.20 -4.18 -16.37
CA ASP A 31 5.73 -5.32 -15.64
C ASP A 31 7.00 -4.90 -14.90
N ALA A 32 7.92 -4.19 -15.57
CA ALA A 32 9.10 -3.61 -14.94
C ALA A 32 8.76 -2.58 -13.84
N ALA A 33 7.64 -1.86 -13.96
CA ALA A 33 7.19 -0.93 -12.91
C ALA A 33 6.71 -1.69 -11.66
N ILE A 34 5.88 -2.73 -11.84
CA ILE A 34 5.37 -3.56 -10.75
C ILE A 34 6.51 -4.29 -10.04
N ASP A 35 7.44 -4.88 -10.81
CA ASP A 35 8.60 -5.56 -10.24
C ASP A 35 9.48 -4.61 -9.42
N HIS A 36 9.69 -3.39 -9.91
CA HIS A 36 10.42 -2.37 -9.17
C HIS A 36 9.71 -2.03 -7.85
N ILE A 37 8.41 -1.75 -7.89
CA ILE A 37 7.63 -1.44 -6.68
C ILE A 37 7.69 -2.60 -5.68
N ASN A 38 7.37 -3.82 -6.09
CA ASN A 38 7.36 -4.97 -5.19
C ASN A 38 8.75 -5.33 -4.63
N THR A 39 9.84 -4.91 -5.29
CA THR A 39 11.22 -5.12 -4.82
C THR A 39 11.69 -4.07 -3.81
N TYR A 40 11.27 -2.81 -3.99
CA TYR A 40 11.85 -1.65 -3.30
C TYR A 40 10.87 -0.89 -2.40
N SER A 41 9.56 -1.02 -2.62
CA SER A 41 8.53 -0.39 -1.78
C SER A 41 8.58 -0.94 -0.35
N SER A 42 8.24 -0.09 0.61
CA SER A 42 7.93 -0.49 1.98
C SER A 42 6.56 -1.15 2.12
N GLN A 43 5.87 -1.40 0.99
CA GLN A 43 4.51 -1.92 0.92
C GLN A 43 3.48 -1.01 1.60
N HIS A 44 3.75 0.31 1.61
CA HIS A 44 2.88 1.32 2.19
C HIS A 44 1.85 1.81 1.16
N THR A 45 2.20 2.79 0.33
CA THR A 45 1.26 3.35 -0.65
C THR A 45 1.91 3.53 -2.00
N ASP A 46 1.30 2.96 -3.03
CA ASP A 46 1.77 3.02 -4.41
C ASP A 46 0.63 3.42 -5.36
N SER A 47 0.94 4.16 -6.42
CA SER A 47 -0.07 4.71 -7.34
C SER A 47 0.38 4.61 -8.78
N ILE A 48 -0.57 4.36 -9.68
CA ILE A 48 -0.38 4.43 -11.13
C ILE A 48 -1.18 5.60 -11.70
N VAL A 49 -0.58 6.32 -12.66
CA VAL A 49 -1.28 7.28 -13.50
C VAL A 49 -1.45 6.68 -14.90
N THR A 50 -2.68 6.36 -15.29
CA THR A 50 -2.98 5.76 -16.59
C THR A 50 -4.45 5.95 -17.00
N GLU A 51 -4.68 6.10 -18.30
CA GLU A 51 -6.03 6.04 -18.90
C GLU A 51 -6.40 4.63 -19.38
N ASN A 52 -5.44 3.69 -19.35
CA ASN A 52 -5.68 2.32 -19.79
C ASN A 52 -6.31 1.49 -18.67
N TYR A 53 -7.58 1.14 -18.84
CA TYR A 53 -8.35 0.37 -17.87
C TYR A 53 -7.68 -0.96 -17.48
N SER A 54 -7.22 -1.75 -18.46
CA SER A 54 -6.59 -3.05 -18.19
C SER A 54 -5.30 -2.90 -17.39
N ARG A 55 -4.49 -1.87 -17.67
CA ARG A 55 -3.26 -1.57 -16.91
C ARG A 55 -3.58 -1.12 -15.49
N ALA A 56 -4.59 -0.28 -15.30
CA ALA A 56 -5.05 0.13 -13.97
C ALA A 56 -5.48 -1.08 -13.12
N MET A 57 -6.30 -1.97 -13.68
CA MET A 57 -6.77 -3.17 -12.97
C MET A 57 -5.64 -4.15 -12.65
N ARG A 58 -4.67 -4.31 -13.55
CA ARG A 58 -3.47 -5.11 -13.29
C ARG A 58 -2.64 -4.53 -12.15
N PHE A 59 -2.36 -3.22 -12.19
CA PHE A 59 -1.57 -2.55 -11.15
C PHE A 59 -2.23 -2.70 -9.76
N LEU A 60 -3.54 -2.46 -9.65
CA LEU A 60 -4.30 -2.63 -8.40
C LEU A 60 -4.20 -4.05 -7.82
N ARG A 61 -4.07 -5.06 -8.68
CA ARG A 61 -4.04 -6.47 -8.27
C ARG A 61 -2.64 -6.98 -7.97
N GLU A 62 -1.65 -6.50 -8.71
CA GLU A 62 -0.30 -7.09 -8.75
C GLU A 62 0.71 -6.33 -7.87
N VAL A 63 0.43 -5.08 -7.51
CA VAL A 63 1.21 -4.33 -6.51
C VAL A 63 0.75 -4.70 -5.10
N ASP A 64 1.67 -5.16 -4.27
CA ASP A 64 1.36 -5.71 -2.94
C ASP A 64 1.64 -4.71 -1.81
N SER A 65 0.99 -3.55 -1.89
CA SER A 65 1.09 -2.47 -0.88
C SER A 65 -0.20 -2.37 -0.06
N SER A 66 -0.14 -1.74 1.11
CA SER A 66 -1.31 -1.58 1.99
C SER A 66 -2.40 -0.72 1.34
N SER A 67 -2.00 0.27 0.54
CA SER A 67 -2.86 1.09 -0.29
C SER A 67 -2.35 1.16 -1.73
N VAL A 68 -3.19 0.76 -2.70
CA VAL A 68 -2.87 0.86 -4.13
C VAL A 68 -3.89 1.76 -4.83
N MET A 69 -3.42 2.73 -5.60
CA MET A 69 -4.26 3.79 -6.16
C MET A 69 -4.14 3.91 -7.68
N VAL A 70 -5.19 4.42 -8.32
CA VAL A 70 -5.20 4.78 -9.75
C VAL A 70 -5.60 6.24 -9.89
N ASN A 71 -4.77 7.03 -10.57
CA ASN A 71 -5.01 8.45 -10.85
C ASN A 71 -5.32 9.29 -9.59
N ALA A 72 -4.77 8.90 -8.45
CA ALA A 72 -4.91 9.59 -7.18
C ALA A 72 -3.55 9.75 -6.49
N SER A 73 -3.41 10.82 -5.71
CA SER A 73 -2.21 11.08 -4.93
C SER A 73 -2.05 10.04 -3.82
N THR A 74 -0.82 9.54 -3.62
CA THR A 74 -0.50 8.64 -2.49
C THR A 74 -0.78 9.27 -1.13
N ARG A 75 -0.93 10.60 -1.07
CA ARG A 75 -1.30 11.33 0.14
C ARG A 75 -2.68 10.97 0.70
N PHE A 76 -3.57 10.39 -0.10
CA PHE A 76 -4.89 9.97 0.38
C PHE A 76 -4.87 8.71 1.25
N ALA A 77 -3.75 8.01 1.40
CA ALA A 77 -3.63 6.87 2.31
C ALA A 77 -3.55 7.38 3.75
N ASP A 78 -4.71 7.64 4.32
CA ASP A 78 -4.93 8.24 5.64
C ASP A 78 -6.34 7.83 6.12
N GLY A 79 -6.49 7.54 7.42
CA GLY A 79 -7.76 7.05 7.96
C GLY A 79 -8.94 8.01 7.86
N PHE A 80 -8.74 9.33 7.91
CA PHE A 80 -9.84 10.28 7.69
C PHE A 80 -10.26 10.31 6.23
N GLU A 81 -9.30 10.37 5.31
CA GLU A 81 -9.56 10.33 3.87
C GLU A 81 -10.22 9.01 3.45
N TYR A 82 -9.95 7.91 4.16
CA TYR A 82 -10.60 6.61 3.94
C TYR A 82 -11.97 6.47 4.62
N GLY A 83 -12.42 7.50 5.35
CA GLY A 83 -13.72 7.50 6.02
C GLY A 83 -13.77 6.67 7.30
N LEU A 84 -12.62 6.31 7.89
CA LEU A 84 -12.54 5.60 9.16
C LEU A 84 -12.84 6.51 10.37
N GLY A 85 -12.77 7.83 10.17
CA GLY A 85 -13.05 8.85 11.20
C GLY A 85 -11.98 8.99 12.29
N ALA A 86 -11.00 8.10 12.32
CA ALA A 86 -9.80 8.15 13.16
C ALA A 86 -8.75 7.18 12.60
N GLU A 87 -7.50 7.37 13.01
CA GLU A 87 -6.40 6.46 12.71
C GLU A 87 -5.46 6.38 13.93
N ILE A 88 -5.05 5.17 14.34
CA ILE A 88 -3.99 4.99 15.34
C ILE A 88 -2.59 4.98 14.70
N GLY A 89 -2.53 4.52 13.45
CA GLY A 89 -1.37 4.54 12.57
C GLY A 89 -1.67 3.75 11.30
N ILE A 90 -0.66 3.62 10.44
CA ILE A 90 -0.75 2.89 9.17
C ILE A 90 0.07 1.59 9.30
N SER A 91 -0.58 0.46 9.04
CA SER A 91 0.06 -0.85 9.03
C SER A 91 0.45 -1.26 7.61
N THR A 92 1.69 -1.67 7.41
CA THR A 92 2.15 -2.31 6.16
C THR A 92 2.08 -3.84 6.22
N ASP A 93 1.88 -4.40 7.42
CA ASP A 93 1.83 -5.84 7.65
C ASP A 93 0.60 -6.50 7.01
N LYS A 94 0.73 -7.80 6.70
CA LYS A 94 -0.32 -8.57 6.01
C LYS A 94 -1.33 -9.23 6.95
N ILE A 95 -1.01 -9.34 8.24
CA ILE A 95 -1.83 -10.07 9.21
C ILE A 95 -2.58 -9.06 10.09
N HIS A 96 -3.82 -9.40 10.48
CA HIS A 96 -4.69 -8.63 11.38
C HIS A 96 -5.31 -7.37 10.74
N ALA A 97 -4.53 -6.31 10.53
CA ALA A 97 -5.00 -5.05 9.94
C ALA A 97 -3.91 -4.46 9.03
N ARG A 98 -4.32 -3.92 7.86
CA ARG A 98 -3.41 -3.40 6.82
C ARG A 98 -3.97 -2.09 6.24
N GLY A 99 -3.10 -1.11 6.04
CA GLY A 99 -3.45 0.25 5.66
C GLY A 99 -3.72 1.13 6.89
N PRO A 100 -4.38 2.28 6.72
CA PRO A 100 -4.94 3.06 7.81
C PRO A 100 -5.74 2.21 8.80
N VAL A 101 -5.36 2.23 10.08
CA VAL A 101 -6.00 1.41 11.12
C VAL A 101 -6.93 2.24 11.98
N GLY A 102 -8.23 2.04 11.80
CA GLY A 102 -9.29 2.61 12.64
C GLY A 102 -9.65 1.74 13.85
N MET A 103 -10.81 2.00 14.47
CA MET A 103 -11.24 1.31 15.69
C MET A 103 -11.31 -0.22 15.55
N GLU A 104 -11.74 -0.74 14.40
CA GLU A 104 -11.88 -2.18 14.17
C GLU A 104 -10.55 -2.93 14.30
N GLY A 105 -9.44 -2.33 13.86
CA GLY A 105 -8.11 -2.92 13.98
C GLY A 105 -7.59 -3.00 15.43
N LEU A 106 -8.32 -2.46 16.40
CA LEU A 106 -8.02 -2.61 17.84
C LEU A 106 -8.97 -3.61 18.52
N THR A 107 -9.79 -4.32 17.75
CA THR A 107 -10.72 -5.34 18.25
C THR A 107 -10.24 -6.75 17.92
N SER A 108 -10.88 -7.75 18.51
CA SER A 108 -10.65 -9.17 18.20
C SER A 108 -11.99 -9.89 18.09
N GLN A 109 -12.02 -10.99 17.37
CA GLN A 109 -13.21 -11.81 17.17
C GLN A 109 -13.16 -13.02 18.09
N LYS A 110 -14.31 -13.36 18.71
CA LYS A 110 -14.47 -14.58 19.51
C LYS A 110 -15.74 -15.32 19.08
N TYR A 111 -15.72 -16.64 19.21
CA TYR A 111 -16.92 -17.45 19.05
C TYR A 111 -17.75 -17.46 20.33
N ILE A 112 -19.06 -17.38 20.18
CA ILE A 112 -20.03 -17.52 21.27
C ILE A 112 -21.00 -18.60 20.86
N VAL A 113 -21.15 -19.64 21.70
CA VAL A 113 -22.08 -20.75 21.48
C VAL A 113 -23.04 -20.81 22.66
N LEU A 114 -24.33 -20.71 22.39
CA LEU A 114 -25.39 -20.87 23.39
C LEU A 114 -25.93 -22.30 23.29
N GLY A 115 -25.64 -23.10 24.32
CA GLY A 115 -26.06 -24.50 24.38
C GLY A 115 -27.34 -24.72 25.19
N SER A 116 -27.93 -25.88 24.98
CA SER A 116 -29.10 -26.41 25.70
C SER A 116 -28.99 -27.92 25.99
N GLY A 117 -27.78 -28.48 25.95
CA GLY A 117 -27.52 -29.90 26.20
C GLY A 117 -26.86 -30.66 25.05
N GLN A 118 -26.19 -29.96 24.14
CA GLN A 118 -25.49 -30.59 23.00
C GLN A 118 -24.37 -31.49 23.50
N ILE A 119 -24.38 -32.74 23.03
CA ILE A 119 -23.30 -33.71 23.24
C ILE A 119 -22.60 -33.87 21.89
N ARG A 120 -21.26 -33.83 21.89
CA ARG A 120 -20.45 -34.19 20.73
C ARG A 120 -20.16 -35.69 20.81
N THR A 121 -20.66 -36.46 19.84
CA THR A 121 -20.33 -37.89 19.67
C THR A 121 -19.26 -38.07 18.62
#